data_AF-A0AAU9VV54-F1
#
_entry.id   AF-A0AAU9VV54-F1
#
_cell.length_a   1.000
_cell.length_b   1.000
_cell.length_c   1.000
_cell.angle_alpha   90.00
_cell.angle_beta   90.00
_cell.angle_gamma   90.00
#
_symmetry.space_group_name_H-M   'P 1'
#
loop_
_entity.id
_entity.type
_entity.pdbx_description
1 polymer ?
#
loop_
_entity_poly.entity_id
_entity_poly.type
_entity_poly.pdbx_seq_one_letter_code
_entity_poly.pdbx_strand_id
1 'polypeptide(L)'
;MTGLCSCHSHVTGKLCDRCEQNAFNYTSSGCTPCNCDIESSTDLQCDLTYGNCSCRPKLIGKKCDVCSPGFFDAKQGCLACNCSTVGSKIPDQCDRNSGQCSCKPNVIGRTCDQCGPDYFNFASGQGCQACACFLPGVNTSAHSALCDRDTGQCFCNSGVLGRTCDMCRNPSMKLGSASEVGCVGMLL
;
A
#
# COMPACT_ATOMS: atom_id res chain seq x y z
N MET A 1 35.44 -18.58 53.89
CA MET A 1 34.83 -19.15 52.68
C MET A 1 33.70 -18.23 52.25
N THR A 2 33.89 -17.39 51.23
CA THR A 2 32.80 -16.59 50.65
C THR A 2 32.15 -17.44 49.56
N GLY A 3 31.21 -18.31 49.96
CA GLY A 3 30.44 -19.12 49.02
C GLY A 3 29.41 -18.26 48.32
N LEU A 4 29.77 -17.71 47.16
CA LEU A 4 28.79 -17.11 46.25
C LEU A 4 28.01 -18.26 45.60
N CYS A 5 26.68 -18.27 45.72
CA CYS A 5 25.84 -19.24 45.02
C CYS A 5 26.04 -19.12 43.49
N SER A 6 26.23 -20.25 42.81
CA SER A 6 26.21 -20.29 41.35
C SER A 6 24.76 -20.25 40.86
N CYS A 7 24.31 -19.09 40.40
CA CYS A 7 22.94 -18.90 39.93
C CYS A 7 22.70 -19.56 38.56
N HIS A 8 21.43 -19.86 38.26
CA HIS A 8 20.99 -20.28 36.93
C HIS A 8 21.11 -19.15 35.89
N SER A 9 20.94 -19.48 34.60
CA SER A 9 21.08 -18.51 33.50
C SER A 9 20.19 -17.28 33.70
N HIS A 10 20.78 -16.09 33.59
CA HIS A 10 20.12 -14.80 33.76
C HIS A 10 19.46 -14.57 35.13
N VAL A 11 19.92 -15.27 36.17
CA VAL A 11 19.46 -15.11 37.55
C VAL A 11 20.55 -14.44 38.38
N THR A 12 20.15 -13.51 39.24
CA THR A 12 21.06 -12.76 40.12
C THR A 12 20.52 -12.63 41.54
N GLY A 13 21.27 -11.96 42.40
CA GLY A 13 21.01 -11.81 43.82
C GLY A 13 21.80 -12.81 44.66
N LYS A 14 22.03 -12.47 45.93
CA LYS A 14 22.78 -13.34 46.87
C LYS A 14 22.11 -14.71 47.04
N LEU A 15 20.79 -14.77 46.83
CA LEU A 15 19.98 -15.98 46.96
C LEU A 15 19.54 -16.54 45.59
N CYS A 16 20.02 -15.98 44.47
CA CYS A 16 19.58 -16.35 43.13
C CYS A 16 18.05 -16.31 42.96
N ASP A 17 17.42 -15.26 43.49
CA ASP A 17 15.97 -15.16 43.70
C ASP A 17 15.26 -14.23 42.71
N ARG A 18 15.99 -13.64 41.76
CA ARG A 18 15.44 -12.71 40.76
C ARG A 18 16.21 -12.72 39.45
N CYS A 19 15.57 -12.22 38.40
CA CYS A 19 16.22 -12.05 37.11
C CYS A 19 17.26 -10.93 37.13
N GLU A 20 18.29 -11.09 36.31
CA GLU A 20 19.18 -10.00 35.89
C GLU A 20 18.40 -8.91 35.13
N GLN A 21 19.03 -7.74 34.97
CA GLN A 21 18.48 -6.70 34.10
C GLN A 21 18.33 -7.23 32.66
N ASN A 22 17.26 -6.80 32.01
CA ASN A 22 16.86 -7.22 30.67
C ASN A 22 16.52 -8.71 30.57
N ALA A 23 16.01 -9.31 31.66
CA ALA A 23 15.46 -10.66 31.68
C ALA A 23 14.11 -10.72 32.45
N PHE A 24 13.31 -11.75 32.17
CA PHE A 24 11.96 -11.94 32.70
C PHE A 24 11.65 -13.43 32.92
N ASN A 25 10.48 -13.73 33.48
CA ASN A 25 9.97 -15.09 33.68
C ASN A 25 10.95 -15.98 34.48
N TYR A 26 11.08 -15.69 35.78
CA TYR A 26 11.91 -16.48 36.70
C TYR A 26 11.32 -17.89 36.92
N THR A 27 12.11 -18.91 36.60
CA THR A 27 11.77 -20.33 36.77
C THR A 27 12.92 -21.10 37.43
N SER A 28 12.69 -22.37 37.77
CA SER A 28 13.75 -23.27 38.27
C SER A 28 14.90 -23.49 37.27
N SER A 29 14.73 -23.15 36.00
CA SER A 29 15.77 -23.25 34.97
C SER A 29 16.50 -21.93 34.70
N GLY A 30 16.08 -20.83 35.35
CA GLY A 30 16.62 -19.50 35.16
C GLY A 30 15.59 -18.48 34.66
N CYS A 31 16.08 -17.38 34.12
CA CYS A 31 15.26 -16.34 33.47
C CYS A 31 15.45 -16.32 31.96
N THR A 32 14.46 -15.79 31.26
CA THR A 32 14.49 -15.60 29.81
C THR A 32 14.95 -14.18 29.47
N PRO A 33 15.91 -13.96 28.56
CA PRO A 33 16.32 -12.63 28.17
C PRO A 33 15.22 -11.89 27.41
N CYS A 34 15.13 -10.57 27.63
CA CYS A 34 14.15 -9.69 27.00
C CYS A 34 14.42 -9.48 25.52
N ASN A 35 15.67 -9.28 25.09
CA ASN A 35 16.01 -8.99 23.69
C ASN A 35 15.19 -7.84 23.06
N CYS A 36 14.90 -6.79 23.84
CA CYS A 36 14.33 -5.56 23.31
C CYS A 36 15.43 -4.77 22.59
N ASP A 37 15.08 -4.10 21.49
CA ASP A 37 16.01 -3.27 20.72
C ASP A 37 15.87 -1.80 21.16
N ILE A 38 16.98 -1.11 21.40
CA ILE A 38 17.00 0.27 21.91
C ILE A 38 16.48 1.31 20.89
N GLU A 39 16.58 0.99 19.60
CA GLU A 39 16.07 1.83 18.51
C GLU A 39 14.56 1.70 18.38
N SER A 40 13.99 0.54 18.71
CA SER A 40 12.55 0.26 18.59
C SER A 40 11.76 0.38 19.90
N SER A 41 12.45 0.27 21.04
CA SER A 41 11.88 0.26 22.39
C SER A 41 12.37 1.46 23.21
N THR A 42 11.58 1.87 24.20
CA THR A 42 11.95 2.94 25.15
C THR A 42 12.82 2.42 26.30
N ASP A 43 12.83 1.10 26.52
CA ASP A 43 13.61 0.41 27.56
C ASP A 43 14.08 -0.95 27.02
N LEU A 44 15.21 -1.44 27.53
CA LEU A 44 15.72 -2.79 27.27
C LEU A 44 15.07 -3.83 28.18
N GLN A 45 14.55 -3.40 29.33
CA GLN A 45 13.77 -4.22 30.24
C GLN A 45 12.34 -4.37 29.71
N CYS A 46 11.91 -5.62 29.60
CA CYS A 46 10.56 -6.02 29.26
C CYS A 46 9.73 -6.29 30.52
N ASP A 47 8.40 -6.41 30.37
CA ASP A 47 7.55 -6.79 31.48
C ASP A 47 7.96 -8.17 32.05
N LEU A 48 7.90 -8.31 33.38
CA LEU A 48 8.48 -9.46 34.08
C LEU A 48 7.73 -10.78 33.85
N THR A 49 6.50 -10.73 33.32
CA THR A 49 5.61 -11.89 33.20
C THR A 49 5.60 -12.44 31.77
N TYR A 50 5.34 -11.58 30.80
CA TYR A 50 5.14 -11.95 29.40
C TYR A 50 6.34 -11.60 28.53
N GLY A 51 7.20 -10.67 28.97
CA GLY A 51 8.40 -10.28 28.24
C GLY A 51 8.14 -9.38 27.03
N ASN A 52 7.10 -8.55 27.11
CA ASN A 52 6.76 -7.51 26.15
C ASN A 52 7.64 -6.28 26.39
N CYS A 53 8.23 -5.78 25.32
CA CYS A 53 9.01 -4.55 25.32
C CYS A 53 8.09 -3.32 25.31
N SER A 54 8.57 -2.22 25.89
CA SER A 54 7.89 -0.93 25.82
C SER A 54 8.21 -0.26 24.49
N CYS A 55 7.30 -0.31 23.52
CA CYS A 55 7.57 0.15 22.16
C CYS A 55 7.57 1.67 22.01
N ARG A 56 8.45 2.18 21.14
CA ARG A 56 8.39 3.57 20.67
C ARG A 56 7.13 3.79 19.80
N PRO A 57 6.72 5.06 19.59
CA PRO A 57 5.55 5.37 18.77
C PRO A 57 5.62 4.68 17.39
N LYS A 58 4.45 4.22 16.92
CA LYS A 58 4.24 3.51 15.64
C LYS A 58 4.75 2.06 15.60
N LEU A 59 5.41 1.56 16.64
CA LEU A 59 5.84 0.17 16.74
C LEU A 59 4.97 -0.60 17.74
N ILE A 60 4.73 -1.87 17.44
CA ILE A 60 3.93 -2.81 18.22
C ILE A 60 4.58 -4.20 18.17
N GLY A 61 4.01 -5.13 18.92
CA GLY A 61 4.49 -6.50 19.03
C GLY A 61 5.39 -6.69 20.25
N LYS A 62 5.64 -7.95 20.60
CA LYS A 62 6.40 -8.31 21.80
C LYS A 62 7.81 -7.70 21.82
N LYS A 63 8.40 -7.50 20.64
CA LYS A 63 9.76 -6.98 20.42
C LYS A 63 9.79 -5.67 19.65
N CYS A 64 8.64 -5.01 19.49
CA CYS A 64 8.54 -3.72 18.80
C CYS A 64 9.10 -3.79 17.36
N ASP A 65 8.86 -4.90 16.68
CA ASP A 65 9.36 -5.24 15.35
C ASP A 65 8.27 -5.18 14.27
N VAL A 66 7.06 -4.76 14.65
CA VAL A 66 5.90 -4.65 13.76
C VAL A 66 5.38 -3.22 13.79
N CYS A 67 5.09 -2.65 12.62
CA CYS A 67 4.44 -1.34 12.55
C CYS A 67 2.98 -1.42 13.00
N SER A 68 2.53 -0.35 13.67
CA SER A 68 1.12 -0.13 13.99
C SER A 68 0.29 -0.07 12.70
N PRO A 69 -1.02 -0.38 12.75
CA PRO A 69 -1.91 -0.16 11.62
C PRO A 69 -1.77 1.25 11.03
N GLY A 70 -1.82 1.37 9.71
CA GLY A 70 -1.55 2.61 9.00
C GLY A 70 -0.07 2.91 8.73
N PHE A 71 0.86 2.04 9.15
CA PHE A 71 2.29 2.18 8.89
C PHE A 71 2.93 0.89 8.33
N PHE A 72 4.04 1.04 7.60
CA PHE A 72 4.81 -0.04 6.98
C PHE A 72 6.31 0.20 7.08
N ASP A 73 7.11 -0.83 6.80
CA ASP A 73 8.58 -0.82 6.84
C ASP A 73 9.14 -0.46 8.22
N ALA A 74 9.16 -1.46 9.11
CA ALA A 74 9.72 -1.33 10.46
C ALA A 74 11.23 -1.00 10.45
N LYS A 75 11.95 -1.38 9.38
CA LYS A 75 13.39 -1.09 9.25
C LYS A 75 13.66 0.38 8.94
N GLN A 76 12.69 1.07 8.35
CA GLN A 76 12.75 2.50 8.04
C GLN A 76 11.95 3.37 9.02
N GLY A 77 11.62 2.84 10.20
CA GLY A 77 10.97 3.62 11.24
C GLY A 77 9.46 3.81 11.05
N CYS A 78 8.79 2.85 10.40
CA CYS A 78 7.34 2.82 10.21
C CYS A 78 6.81 4.05 9.47
N LEU A 79 6.91 4.00 8.14
CA LEU A 79 6.39 4.99 7.21
C LEU A 79 4.87 4.91 7.09
N ALA A 80 4.18 6.03 6.89
CA ALA A 80 2.73 6.06 6.80
C ALA A 80 2.22 5.45 5.47
N CYS A 81 1.17 4.63 5.52
CA CYS A 81 0.55 4.03 4.35
C CYS A 81 0.02 5.09 3.38
N ASN A 82 -0.72 6.10 3.87
CA ASN A 82 -1.38 7.14 3.07
C ASN A 82 -2.27 6.59 1.94
N CYS A 83 -3.00 5.51 2.20
CA CYS A 83 -3.94 4.97 1.22
C CYS A 83 -5.10 5.94 0.98
N SER A 84 -5.53 6.08 -0.28
CA SER A 84 -6.64 6.94 -0.65
C SER A 84 -7.95 6.44 -0.05
N THR A 85 -8.67 7.31 0.65
CA THR A 85 -10.01 7.01 1.16
C THR A 85 -11.03 6.78 0.03
N VAL A 86 -10.78 7.34 -1.15
CA VAL A 86 -11.61 7.19 -2.34
C VAL A 86 -11.25 5.92 -3.10
N GLY A 87 -9.96 5.68 -3.35
CA GLY A 87 -9.48 4.63 -4.24
C GLY A 87 -9.05 3.32 -3.58
N SER A 88 -8.90 3.27 -2.26
CA SER A 88 -8.55 2.05 -1.53
C SER A 88 -9.78 1.34 -0.95
N LYS A 89 -9.70 0.02 -0.84
CA LYS A 89 -10.71 -0.83 -0.19
C LYS A 89 -10.66 -0.70 1.33
N ILE A 90 -9.44 -0.54 1.89
CA ILE A 90 -9.18 -0.41 3.33
C ILE A 90 -8.13 0.71 3.51
N PRO A 91 -8.54 1.96 3.74
CA PRO A 91 -7.62 3.10 3.79
C PRO A 91 -6.58 3.05 4.92
N ASP A 92 -6.90 2.38 6.04
CA ASP A 92 -6.02 2.31 7.20
C ASP A 92 -5.03 1.13 7.17
N GLN A 93 -4.99 0.38 6.07
CA GLN A 93 -4.14 -0.81 5.94
C GLN A 93 -3.41 -0.85 4.61
N CYS A 94 -2.11 -1.14 4.68
CA CYS A 94 -1.28 -1.42 3.53
C CYS A 94 -0.38 -2.63 3.82
N ASP A 95 0.23 -3.17 2.77
CA ASP A 95 1.24 -4.23 2.91
C ASP A 95 2.40 -3.77 3.80
N ARG A 96 2.81 -4.63 4.75
CA ARG A 96 3.74 -4.27 5.83
C ARG A 96 5.16 -3.97 5.35
N ASN A 97 5.54 -4.43 4.16
CA ASN A 97 6.89 -4.27 3.63
C ASN A 97 6.94 -3.24 2.49
N SER A 98 6.02 -3.34 1.53
CA SER A 98 5.99 -2.47 0.35
C SER A 98 5.16 -1.20 0.56
N GLY A 99 4.30 -1.17 1.57
CA GLY A 99 3.34 -0.09 1.76
C GLY A 99 2.25 -0.03 0.68
N GLN A 100 2.09 -1.09 -0.14
CA GLN A 100 1.07 -1.14 -1.18
C GLN A 100 -0.33 -1.22 -0.56
N CYS A 101 -1.18 -0.27 -0.93
CA CYS A 101 -2.58 -0.23 -0.53
C CYS A 101 -3.42 -1.19 -1.38
N SER A 102 -4.52 -1.69 -0.81
CA SER A 102 -5.46 -2.53 -1.55
C SER A 102 -6.39 -1.68 -2.40
N CYS A 103 -6.10 -1.52 -3.69
CA CYS A 103 -6.85 -0.64 -4.58
C CYS A 103 -8.21 -1.21 -4.99
N LYS A 104 -9.17 -0.32 -5.22
CA LYS A 104 -10.46 -0.59 -5.87
C LYS A 104 -10.23 -0.94 -7.36
N PRO A 105 -11.23 -1.52 -8.05
CA PRO A 105 -11.09 -1.91 -9.45
C PRO A 105 -10.57 -0.77 -10.33
N ASN A 106 -9.55 -1.07 -11.15
CA ASN A 106 -8.93 -0.15 -12.12
C ASN A 106 -8.30 1.12 -11.52
N VAL A 107 -8.09 1.15 -10.21
CA VAL A 107 -7.30 2.16 -9.50
C VAL A 107 -5.89 1.62 -9.31
N ILE A 108 -4.88 2.46 -9.49
CA ILE A 108 -3.46 2.10 -9.43
C ILE A 108 -2.67 3.05 -8.52
N GLY A 109 -1.39 2.75 -8.36
CA GLY A 109 -0.46 3.48 -7.50
C GLY A 109 -0.32 2.83 -6.12
N ARG A 110 0.77 3.13 -5.42
CA ARG A 110 1.02 2.60 -4.07
C ARG A 110 -0.10 2.99 -3.11
N THR A 111 -0.60 4.21 -3.26
CA THR A 111 -1.63 4.88 -2.45
C THR A 111 -3.03 4.77 -3.05
N CYS A 112 -3.21 4.13 -4.20
CA CYS A 112 -4.49 4.01 -4.91
C CYS A 112 -5.17 5.37 -5.18
N ASP A 113 -4.41 6.35 -5.64
CA ASP A 113 -4.84 7.74 -5.80
C ASP A 113 -5.22 8.13 -7.23
N GLN A 114 -5.19 7.18 -8.17
CA GLN A 114 -5.48 7.45 -9.56
C GLN A 114 -6.02 6.25 -10.32
N CYS A 115 -6.78 6.52 -11.39
CA CYS A 115 -7.15 5.48 -12.35
C CYS A 115 -5.93 4.98 -13.13
N GLY A 116 -5.97 3.71 -13.49
CA GLY A 116 -5.05 3.15 -14.47
C GLY A 116 -5.27 3.73 -15.87
N PRO A 117 -4.33 3.46 -16.81
CA PRO A 117 -4.51 3.81 -18.21
C PRO A 117 -5.83 3.24 -18.75
N ASP A 118 -6.52 4.02 -19.58
CA ASP A 118 -7.78 3.64 -20.23
C ASP A 118 -8.99 3.51 -19.29
N TYR A 119 -8.88 4.09 -18.08
CA TYR A 119 -9.98 4.23 -17.14
C TYR A 119 -10.10 5.65 -16.61
N PHE A 120 -11.32 6.03 -16.22
CA PHE A 120 -11.66 7.36 -15.73
C PHE A 120 -12.64 7.32 -14.55
N ASN A 121 -13.05 8.50 -14.07
CA ASN A 121 -14.08 8.67 -13.03
C ASN A 121 -13.68 8.18 -11.63
N PHE A 122 -12.46 8.54 -11.20
CA PHE A 122 -11.93 8.23 -9.86
C PHE A 122 -12.86 8.74 -8.74
N ALA A 123 -13.47 9.92 -8.94
CA ALA A 123 -14.37 10.56 -7.99
C ALA A 123 -15.64 9.76 -7.69
N SER A 124 -15.98 8.75 -8.51
CA SER A 124 -17.09 7.83 -8.24
C SER A 124 -16.95 7.08 -6.90
N GLY A 125 -15.72 6.91 -6.41
CA GLY A 125 -15.43 6.18 -5.18
C GLY A 125 -15.72 4.68 -5.27
N GLN A 126 -16.07 4.14 -6.43
CA GLN A 126 -16.32 2.70 -6.63
C GLN A 126 -15.18 2.00 -7.39
N GLY A 127 -14.15 2.76 -7.78
CA GLY A 127 -13.10 2.33 -8.70
C GLY A 127 -13.13 3.23 -9.93
N CYS A 128 -12.47 2.80 -11.01
CA CYS A 128 -12.48 3.53 -12.28
C CYS A 128 -13.22 2.76 -13.38
N GLN A 129 -13.90 3.52 -14.23
CA GLN A 129 -14.73 3.02 -15.33
C GLN A 129 -13.91 3.02 -16.61
N ALA A 130 -14.08 2.01 -17.47
CA ALA A 130 -13.35 1.94 -18.73
C ALA A 130 -13.76 3.10 -19.64
N CYS A 131 -12.79 3.70 -20.36
CA CYS A 131 -13.07 4.78 -21.30
C CYS A 131 -14.12 4.39 -22.35
N ALA A 132 -14.12 3.12 -22.78
CA ALA A 132 -14.99 2.57 -23.82
C ALA A 132 -14.89 3.34 -25.16
N CYS A 133 -13.67 3.74 -25.53
CA CYS A 133 -13.42 4.43 -26.80
C CYS A 133 -13.57 3.49 -28.00
N PHE A 134 -14.09 4.01 -29.10
CA PHE A 134 -14.10 3.36 -30.39
C PHE A 134 -12.73 3.49 -31.05
N LEU A 135 -11.93 2.42 -31.02
CA LEU A 135 -10.50 2.46 -31.37
C LEU A 135 -10.19 3.04 -32.75
N PRO A 136 -10.93 2.74 -33.84
CA PRO A 136 -10.66 3.37 -35.14
C PRO A 136 -10.84 4.90 -35.12
N GLY A 137 -11.63 5.43 -34.19
CA GLY A 137 -11.84 6.87 -34.01
C GLY A 137 -10.79 7.56 -33.12
N VAL A 138 -9.93 6.81 -32.42
CA VAL A 138 -8.95 7.35 -31.45
C VAL A 138 -7.59 7.61 -32.11
N ASN A 139 -6.94 8.69 -31.69
CA ASN A 139 -5.58 9.03 -32.08
C ASN A 139 -4.55 8.36 -31.16
N THR A 140 -4.23 7.10 -31.46
CA THR A 140 -3.22 6.31 -30.72
C THR A 140 -1.78 6.72 -31.01
N SER A 141 -1.54 7.58 -32.01
CA SER A 141 -0.19 8.06 -32.36
C SER A 141 0.26 9.26 -31.50
N ALA A 142 -0.69 10.01 -30.94
CA ALA A 142 -0.41 11.19 -30.14
C ALA A 142 -0.48 10.95 -28.62
N HIS A 143 -1.20 9.91 -28.18
CA HIS A 143 -1.44 9.65 -26.76
C HIS A 143 -1.24 8.18 -26.42
N SER A 144 -0.61 7.91 -25.27
CA SER A 144 -0.39 6.55 -24.76
C SER A 144 -1.62 5.97 -24.05
N ALA A 145 -2.50 6.82 -23.52
CA ALA A 145 -3.81 6.43 -22.98
C ALA A 145 -4.92 6.78 -23.98
N LEU A 146 -6.04 6.06 -23.92
CA LEU A 146 -7.17 6.24 -24.83
C LEU A 146 -8.04 7.46 -24.51
N CYS A 147 -8.19 7.82 -23.24
CA CYS A 147 -9.01 8.94 -22.80
C CYS A 147 -8.40 9.75 -21.65
N ASP A 148 -8.94 10.95 -21.48
CA ASP A 148 -8.69 11.78 -20.32
C ASP A 148 -9.21 11.11 -19.03
N ARG A 149 -8.37 11.09 -17.99
CA ARG A 149 -8.58 10.29 -16.78
C ARG A 149 -9.69 10.83 -15.88
N ASP A 150 -10.04 12.10 -16.01
CA ASP A 150 -11.05 12.73 -15.14
C ASP A 150 -12.40 12.79 -15.85
N THR A 151 -12.41 13.20 -17.12
CA THR A 151 -13.63 13.39 -17.91
C THR A 151 -14.07 12.14 -18.67
N GLY A 152 -13.15 11.21 -18.95
CA GLY A 152 -13.40 10.07 -19.81
C GLY A 152 -13.52 10.42 -21.30
N GLN A 153 -13.14 11.63 -21.72
CA GLN A 153 -13.14 12.03 -23.12
C GLN A 153 -12.00 11.33 -23.87
N CYS A 154 -12.35 10.50 -24.84
CA CYS A 154 -11.39 9.82 -25.70
C CYS A 154 -10.65 10.82 -26.59
N PHE A 155 -9.37 10.58 -26.84
CA PHE A 155 -8.55 11.44 -27.69
C PHE A 155 -8.83 11.15 -29.17
N CYS A 156 -9.84 11.82 -29.73
CA CYS A 156 -10.32 11.53 -31.08
C CYS A 156 -9.37 11.98 -32.19
N ASN A 157 -9.39 11.27 -33.32
CA ASN A 157 -8.78 11.72 -34.56
C ASN A 157 -9.48 12.97 -35.11
N SER A 158 -8.77 13.70 -35.96
CA SER A 158 -9.31 14.87 -36.65
C SER A 158 -10.61 14.52 -37.39
N GLY A 159 -11.67 15.28 -37.13
CA GLY A 159 -12.99 15.07 -37.75
C GLY A 159 -13.85 14.00 -37.09
N VAL A 160 -13.36 13.33 -36.05
CA VAL A 160 -14.13 12.41 -35.20
C VAL A 160 -14.58 13.14 -33.92
N LEU A 161 -15.79 12.85 -33.45
CA LEU A 161 -16.45 13.51 -32.33
C LEU A 161 -17.11 12.48 -31.39
N GLY A 162 -17.64 12.97 -30.27
CA GLY A 162 -18.28 12.18 -29.22
C GLY A 162 -17.30 11.83 -28.10
N ARG A 163 -17.82 11.49 -26.91
CA ARG A 163 -17.00 11.08 -25.77
C ARG A 163 -16.15 9.86 -26.11
N THR A 164 -16.72 8.96 -26.92
CA THR A 164 -16.18 7.65 -27.30
C THR A 164 -15.54 7.65 -28.70
N CYS A 165 -15.45 8.79 -29.39
CA CYS A 165 -14.93 8.90 -30.76
C CYS A 165 -15.66 7.99 -31.78
N ASP A 166 -16.98 7.91 -31.66
CA ASP A 166 -17.86 7.01 -32.42
C ASP A 166 -18.73 7.74 -33.46
N MET A 167 -18.45 9.02 -33.71
CA MET A 167 -19.19 9.81 -34.70
C MET A 167 -18.27 10.64 -35.59
N CYS A 168 -18.63 10.76 -36.87
CA CYS A 168 -17.99 11.69 -37.80
C CYS A 168 -18.63 13.06 -37.74
N ARG A 169 -17.81 14.11 -37.79
CA ARG A 169 -18.28 15.50 -37.94
C ARG A 169 -19.05 15.69 -39.25
N ASN A 170 -18.62 15.02 -40.32
CA ASN A 170 -19.34 15.01 -41.59
C ASN A 170 -20.33 13.83 -41.63
N PRO A 171 -21.65 14.09 -41.72
CA PRO A 171 -22.67 13.03 -41.73
C PRO A 171 -22.57 12.07 -42.92
N SER A 172 -21.95 12.49 -44.03
CA SER A 172 -21.76 11.66 -45.22
C SER A 172 -20.61 10.65 -45.09
N MET A 173 -19.84 10.73 -44.01
CA MET A 173 -18.70 9.84 -43.76
C MET A 173 -19.07 8.78 -42.73
N LYS A 174 -18.42 7.62 -42.81
CA LYS A 174 -18.51 6.58 -41.79
C LYS A 174 -17.16 6.44 -41.09
N LEU A 175 -17.20 6.01 -39.84
CA LEU A 175 -16.00 5.56 -39.19
C LEU A 175 -15.48 4.32 -39.90
N GLY A 176 -14.18 4.32 -40.18
CA GLY A 176 -13.51 3.20 -40.81
C GLY A 176 -13.41 1.99 -39.88
N SER A 177 -12.94 0.88 -40.45
CA SER A 177 -12.64 -0.35 -39.72
C SER A 177 -11.21 -0.32 -39.17
N ALA A 178 -10.73 -1.45 -38.61
CA ALA A 178 -9.38 -1.53 -38.04
C ALA A 178 -8.23 -1.12 -39.00
N SER A 179 -8.46 -1.14 -40.32
CA SER A 179 -7.49 -0.72 -41.35
C SER A 179 -7.68 0.72 -41.83
N GLU A 180 -8.75 1.40 -41.42
CA GLU A 180 -9.15 2.73 -41.86
C GLU A 180 -9.38 3.62 -40.64
N VAL A 181 -8.36 4.38 -40.26
CA VAL A 181 -8.40 5.23 -39.06
C VAL A 181 -9.21 6.49 -39.33
N GLY A 182 -10.14 6.81 -38.43
CA GLY A 182 -10.98 8.00 -38.49
C GLY A 182 -12.17 7.87 -39.43
N CYS A 183 -12.56 8.99 -40.02
CA CYS A 183 -13.71 9.08 -40.91
C CYS A 183 -13.30 8.83 -42.36
N VAL A 184 -13.96 7.88 -43.02
CA VAL A 184 -13.79 7.56 -44.43
C VAL A 184 -15.07 7.87 -45.21
N GLY A 185 -14.90 8.28 -46.47
CA GLY A 185 -16.03 8.50 -47.37
C GLY A 185 -16.72 7.19 -47.71
N MET A 186 -18.05 7.22 -47.86
CA MET A 186 -18.74 6.09 -48.49
C MET A 186 -18.35 6.04 -49.96
N LEU A 187 -17.72 4.94 -50.40
CA LEU A 187 -17.65 4.62 -51.83
C LEU A 187 -19.09 4.46 -52.34
N LEU A 188 -19.47 5.28 -53.32
CA LEU A 188 -20.71 5.15 -54.10
C LEU A 188 -20.55 4.05 -55.16
#